data_AF-A0A377XMM6-F1
#
_entry.id   AF-A0A377XMM6-F1
#
_cell.length_a   1.000
_cell.length_b   1.000
_cell.length_c   1.000
_cell.angle_alpha   90.00
_cell.angle_beta   90.00
_cell.angle_gamma   90.00
#
_symmetry.space_group_name_H-M   'P 1'
#
loop_
_entity.id
_entity.type
_entity.pdbx_description
1 polymer ?
#
loop_
_entity_poly.entity_id
_entity_poly.type
_entity_poly.pdbx_seq_one_letter_code
_entity_poly.pdbx_strand_id
1 'polypeptide(L)'
;MFPTACATIGVSQEVIQAKALLNELACTVSLPVDTLSLVTTRRFEDVETCVRQRQIDLIIAGHHNRLLGVLSSHSLEYINHLTVDVLIKHLP
;
A
#
# COMPACT_ATOMS: atom_id res chain seq x y z
N MET A 1 12.48 -11.84 -3.33
CA MET A 1 11.92 -13.13 -3.77
C MET A 1 10.90 -13.57 -2.75
N PHE A 2 9.61 -13.35 -3.01
CA PHE A 2 8.57 -13.91 -2.14
C PHE A 2 8.60 -15.44 -2.21
N PRO A 3 8.57 -16.15 -1.07
CA PRO A 3 8.54 -17.59 -1.10
C PRO A 3 7.18 -18.06 -1.63
N THR A 4 7.20 -18.67 -2.81
CA THR A 4 6.07 -19.38 -3.41
C THR A 4 5.93 -20.76 -2.76
N ALA A 5 5.65 -20.82 -1.46
CA ALA A 5 5.38 -22.08 -0.78
C ALA A 5 4.63 -21.87 0.54
N CYS A 6 3.32 -21.63 0.45
CA CYS A 6 2.36 -22.31 1.32
C CYS A 6 0.96 -22.18 0.71
N ALA A 7 0.53 -23.21 0.00
CA ALA A 7 -0.88 -23.46 -0.25
C ALA A 7 -1.51 -23.82 1.09
N THR A 8 -1.91 -22.81 1.87
CA THR A 8 -2.77 -22.97 3.03
C THR A 8 -4.20 -22.68 2.60
N ILE A 9 -5.09 -23.61 2.92
CA ILE A 9 -6.52 -23.64 2.61
C ILE A 9 -7.17 -22.26 2.85
N GLY A 10 -7.75 -21.67 1.80
CA GLY A 10 -8.70 -20.53 1.92
C GLY A 10 -8.21 -19.12 1.55
N VAL A 11 -7.16 -18.93 0.75
CA VAL A 11 -6.79 -17.58 0.27
C VAL A 11 -7.56 -17.27 -1.02
N SER A 12 -8.31 -16.15 -1.05
CA SER A 12 -9.11 -15.77 -2.22
C SER A 12 -8.23 -15.48 -3.44
N GLN A 13 -8.73 -15.82 -4.63
CA GLN A 13 -7.99 -15.68 -5.89
C GLN A 13 -7.55 -14.24 -6.15
N GLU A 14 -8.36 -13.26 -5.73
CA GLU A 14 -8.06 -11.84 -5.80
C GLU A 14 -6.80 -11.48 -5.00
N VAL A 15 -6.60 -12.09 -3.84
CA VAL A 15 -5.40 -11.86 -3.00
C VAL A 15 -4.15 -12.41 -3.69
N ILE A 16 -4.26 -13.57 -4.35
CA ILE A 16 -3.15 -14.16 -5.11
C ILE A 16 -2.78 -13.25 -6.29
N GLN A 17 -3.77 -12.80 -7.05
CA GLN A 17 -3.56 -11.92 -8.19
C GLN A 17 -2.96 -10.57 -7.77
N ALA A 18 -3.44 -9.98 -6.67
CA ALA A 18 -2.90 -8.72 -6.17
C ALA A 18 -1.42 -8.85 -5.74
N LYS A 19 -1.06 -9.97 -5.10
CA LYS A 19 0.34 -10.26 -4.73
C LYS A 19 1.23 -10.45 -5.97
N ALA A 20 0.73 -11.14 -6.99
CA ALA A 20 1.46 -11.34 -8.24
C ALA A 20 1.73 -10.00 -8.94
N LEU A 21 0.71 -9.14 -9.07
CA LEU A 21 0.85 -7.81 -9.66
C LEU A 21 1.82 -6.91 -8.88
N LEU A 22 1.77 -6.95 -7.55
CA LEU A 22 2.72 -6.22 -6.71
C LEU A 22 4.17 -6.68 -6.95
N ASN A 23 4.38 -8.00 -7.06
CA ASN A 23 5.69 -8.56 -7.31
C ASN A 23 6.21 -8.19 -8.71
N GLU A 24 5.37 -8.28 -9.73
CA GLU A 24 5.72 -7.84 -11.09
C GLU A 24 6.12 -6.37 -11.11
N LEU A 25 5.34 -5.49 -10.46
CA LEU A 25 5.65 -4.07 -10.36
C LEU A 25 7.00 -3.82 -9.69
N ALA A 26 7.27 -4.48 -8.56
CA ALA A 26 8.54 -4.37 -7.85
C ALA A 26 9.73 -4.82 -8.71
N CYS A 27 9.53 -5.78 -9.62
CA CYS A 27 10.56 -6.22 -10.56
C CYS A 27 10.80 -5.23 -11.73
N THR A 28 9.92 -4.24 -11.95
CA THR A 28 10.11 -3.25 -13.03
C THR A 28 11.06 -2.12 -12.65
N VAL A 29 11.33 -1.92 -11.37
CA VAL A 29 12.23 -0.86 -10.89
C VAL A 29 13.65 -1.40 -10.68
N SER A 30 14.64 -0.60 -11.06
CA SER A 30 16.06 -0.94 -10.90
C SER A 30 16.59 -0.69 -9.47
N LEU A 31 15.77 -0.05 -8.62
CA LEU A 31 16.09 0.22 -7.23
C LEU A 31 15.73 -1.00 -6.36
N PRO A 32 16.49 -1.28 -5.29
CA PRO A 32 16.12 -2.31 -4.34
C PRO A 32 14.81 -1.94 -3.66
N VAL A 33 13.75 -2.72 -3.92
CA VAL A 33 12.44 -2.55 -3.30
C VAL A 33 12.07 -3.83 -2.56
N ASP A 34 11.92 -3.70 -1.26
CA ASP A 34 11.34 -4.74 -0.42
C ASP A 34 9.82 -4.62 -0.42
N THR A 35 9.16 -5.72 -0.71
CA THR A 35 7.71 -5.83 -0.71
C THR A 35 7.28 -6.48 0.60
N LEU A 36 6.77 -5.67 1.53
CA LEU A 36 6.62 -6.07 2.94
C LEU A 36 5.23 -6.59 3.30
N SER A 37 4.17 -5.96 2.77
CA SER A 37 2.79 -6.30 3.08
C SER A 37 1.82 -5.80 2.01
N LEU A 38 0.69 -6.47 1.89
CA LEU A 38 -0.48 -6.00 1.14
C LEU A 38 -1.60 -5.76 2.15
N VAL A 39 -1.93 -4.50 2.40
CA VAL A 39 -2.97 -4.10 3.35
C VAL A 39 -4.13 -3.42 2.61
N THR A 40 -5.35 -3.59 3.12
CA THR A 40 -6.49 -2.86 2.57
C THR A 40 -6.60 -1.49 3.23
N THR A 41 -6.78 -0.44 2.44
CA THR A 41 -7.04 0.92 2.96
C THR A 41 -8.38 1.04 3.71
N ARG A 42 -9.22 0.00 3.70
CA ARG A 42 -10.48 -0.07 4.45
C ARG A 42 -10.29 -0.26 5.96
N ARG A 43 -9.08 -0.57 6.40
CA ARG A 43 -8.70 -0.70 7.81
C ARG A 43 -7.50 0.17 8.09
N PHE A 44 -7.76 1.42 8.47
CA PHE A 44 -6.71 2.42 8.74
C PHE A 44 -5.73 1.96 9.82
N GLU A 45 -6.21 1.21 10.80
CA GLU A 45 -5.39 0.58 11.86
C GLU A 45 -4.30 -0.35 11.29
N ASP A 46 -4.56 -1.05 10.18
CA ASP A 46 -3.58 -1.96 9.57
C ASP A 46 -2.41 -1.16 8.94
N VAL A 47 -2.70 0.03 8.39
CA VAL A 47 -1.68 0.93 7.83
C VAL A 47 -0.86 1.56 8.95
N GLU A 48 -1.52 2.09 9.99
CA GLU A 48 -0.85 2.70 11.14
C GLU A 48 0.04 1.70 11.89
N THR A 49 -0.47 0.47 12.09
CA THR A 49 0.30 -0.61 12.72
C THR A 49 1.54 -0.96 11.90
N CYS A 50 1.41 -1.03 10.56
CA CYS A 50 2.54 -1.28 9.67
C CYS A 50 3.60 -0.18 9.78
N VAL A 51 3.18 1.09 9.70
CA VAL A 51 4.06 2.27 9.81
C VAL A 51 4.83 2.25 11.12
N ARG A 52 4.13 2.05 12.24
CA ARG A 52 4.74 2.00 13.58
C ARG A 52 5.71 0.84 13.75
N GLN A 53 5.29 -0.38 13.40
CA GLN A 53 6.13 -1.59 13.61
C GLN A 53 7.38 -1.61 12.74
N ARG A 54 7.32 -0.98 11.56
CA ARG A 54 8.42 -0.96 10.60
C ARG A 54 9.24 0.33 10.67
N GLN A 55 8.86 1.27 11.51
CA GLN A 55 9.49 2.59 11.63
C GLN A 55 9.59 3.28 10.26
N ILE A 56 8.52 3.23 9.48
CA ILE A 56 8.42 3.97 8.21
C ILE A 56 8.47 5.46 8.56
N ASP A 57 9.33 6.21 7.87
CA ASP A 57 9.52 7.65 8.07
C ASP A 57 8.83 8.51 7.01
N LEU A 58 8.57 7.93 5.83
CA LEU A 58 7.90 8.58 4.71
C LEU A 58 6.94 7.62 4.00
N ILE A 59 5.73 8.09 3.73
CA ILE A 59 4.76 7.40 2.89
C ILE A 59 4.63 8.13 1.56
N ILE A 60 4.69 7.40 0.44
CA ILE A 60 4.44 7.95 -0.89
C ILE A 60 3.13 7.35 -1.42
N ALA A 61 2.15 8.19 -1.74
CA ALA A 61 0.83 7.76 -2.22
C ALA A 61 0.51 8.41 -3.58
N GLY A 62 -0.01 7.61 -4.52
CA GLY A 62 -0.45 8.08 -5.83
C GLY A 62 -1.96 8.30 -5.93
N HIS A 63 -2.43 9.32 -6.67
CA HIS A 63 -3.85 9.47 -7.01
C HIS A 63 -4.06 10.02 -8.43
N HIS A 64 -5.14 9.60 -9.14
CA HIS A 64 -5.42 10.00 -10.53
C HIS A 64 -6.34 11.24 -10.69
N ASN A 65 -7.10 11.64 -9.65
CA ASN A 65 -8.19 12.62 -9.81
C ASN A 65 -7.88 14.00 -9.21
N ARG A 66 -7.96 15.05 -10.05
CA ARG A 66 -8.06 16.47 -9.64
C ARG A 66 -9.34 16.79 -8.85
N LEU A 67 -10.35 15.91 -8.90
CA LEU A 67 -11.62 16.01 -8.15
C LEU A 67 -11.54 15.45 -6.71
N LEU A 68 -10.48 14.69 -6.38
CA LEU A 68 -10.26 14.12 -5.03
C LEU A 68 -9.82 15.17 -4.00
N GLY A 69 -9.68 16.45 -4.36
CA GLY A 69 -9.65 17.53 -3.37
C GLY A 69 -10.98 17.71 -2.63
N VAL A 70 -12.10 17.17 -3.17
CA VAL A 70 -13.46 17.26 -2.60
C VAL A 70 -13.96 15.91 -2.06
N LEU A 71 -13.49 14.78 -2.62
CA LEU A 71 -13.75 13.42 -2.10
C LEU A 71 -12.69 12.92 -1.11
N SER A 72 -11.65 13.73 -0.82
CA SER A 72 -10.58 13.46 0.14
C SER A 72 -11.04 13.35 1.59
N SER A 73 -12.27 13.73 1.93
CA SER A 73 -12.70 13.78 3.34
C SER A 73 -12.78 12.42 4.02
N HIS A 74 -12.90 11.31 3.28
CA HIS A 74 -12.97 9.96 3.88
C HIS A 74 -11.86 9.01 3.41
N SER A 75 -11.50 9.00 2.13
CA SER A 75 -10.47 8.06 1.61
C SER A 75 -9.04 8.53 1.86
N LEU A 76 -8.83 9.81 2.15
CA LEU A 76 -7.55 10.41 2.54
C LEU A 76 -7.52 10.81 4.03
N GLU A 77 -8.64 10.65 4.74
CA GLU A 77 -8.75 10.93 6.18
C GLU A 77 -7.70 10.18 7.00
N TYR A 78 -7.35 8.96 6.56
CA TYR A 78 -6.30 8.16 7.18
C TYR A 78 -4.94 8.87 7.23
N ILE A 79 -4.63 9.74 6.27
CA ILE A 79 -3.39 10.52 6.28
C ILE A 79 -3.35 11.47 7.47
N ASN A 80 -4.50 11.99 7.91
CA ASN A 80 -4.57 12.81 9.12
C ASN A 80 -4.33 11.99 10.40
N HIS A 81 -4.43 10.66 10.34
CA HIS A 81 -4.15 9.75 11.46
C HIS A 81 -2.74 9.18 11.42
N LEU A 82 -1.99 9.40 10.34
CA LEU A 82 -0.61 8.95 10.23
C LEU A 82 0.31 9.93 10.97
N THR A 83 1.22 9.38 11.76
CA THR A 83 2.20 10.15 12.54
C THR A 83 3.47 10.50 11.75
N VAL A 84 3.48 10.19 10.45
CA VAL A 84 4.65 10.28 9.56
C VAL A 84 4.31 11.09 8.32
N ASP A 85 5.34 11.65 7.69
CA ASP A 85 5.16 12.50 6.51
C ASP A 85 4.58 11.69 5.35
N VAL A 86 3.66 12.31 4.60
CA VAL A 86 3.02 11.71 3.44
C VAL A 86 3.23 12.57 2.20
N LEU A 87 3.96 12.05 1.23
CA LEU A 87 4.11 12.63 -0.10
C LEU A 87 3.02 12.12 -1.03
N ILE A 88 2.09 13.00 -1.40
CA ILE A 88 1.02 12.69 -2.36
C ILE A 88 1.49 13.08 -3.77
N LYS A 89 1.58 12.09 -4.65
CA LYS A 89 1.94 12.26 -6.06
C LYS A 89 0.70 12.13 -6.95
N HIS A 90 0.39 13.17 -7.71
CA HIS A 90 -0.60 13.06 -8.78
C HIS A 90 -0.06 12.14 -9.88
N LEU A 91 -0.86 11.13 -10.26
CA LEU A 91 -0.61 10.22 -11.36
C LEU A 91 -1.37 10.70 -12.60
N PRO A 92 -0.75 10.65 -13.80
CA PRO A 92 -1.41 11.03 -15.04
C PRO A 92 -2.57 10.11 -15.43
#